data_AF-A0A7S0IA26-F1
#
_entry.id   AF-A0A7S0IA26-F1
#
_cell.length_a   1.000
_cell.length_b   1.000
_cell.length_c   1.000
_cell.angle_alpha   90.00
_cell.angle_beta   90.00
_cell.angle_gamma   90.00
#
_symmetry.space_group_name_H-M   'P 1'
#
loop_
_entity.id
_entity.type
_entity.pdbx_description
1 polymer ?
#
loop_
_entity_poly.entity_id
_entity_poly.type
_entity_poly.pdbx_seq_one_letter_code
_entity_poly.pdbx_strand_id
1 'polypeptide(L)'
;FFLATRAGRGQQSERTSDLRPRPFPPRTRSRHSLKTMLSWAVQRDIFYTERDRIRAQFEANAGLNQPGQIAKAIAAGEAKLAEYSHPDPYTVPTAYGGSKYARNPPVPGEMEVVNDFGRESYVVPGKY
;
A
#
# COMPACT_ATOMS: atom_id res chain seq x y z
N PHE A 1 -34.66 42.84 -15.94
CA PHE A 1 -33.27 43.11 -16.32
C PHE A 1 -32.33 42.41 -15.34
N PHE A 2 -31.32 41.75 -15.89
CA PHE A 2 -30.48 40.68 -15.34
C PHE A 2 -29.37 41.21 -14.40
N LEU A 3 -29.04 40.52 -13.30
CA LEU A 3 -27.68 39.99 -13.01
C LEU A 3 -27.56 39.38 -11.60
N ALA A 4 -26.89 38.24 -11.58
CA ALA A 4 -26.65 37.37 -10.45
C ALA A 4 -25.53 37.88 -9.52
N THR A 5 -25.63 37.56 -8.23
CA THR A 5 -24.47 37.48 -7.33
C THR A 5 -24.58 36.22 -6.46
N ARG A 6 -23.87 35.19 -6.89
CA ARG A 6 -23.61 33.94 -6.18
C ARG A 6 -22.33 34.12 -5.40
N ALA A 7 -22.37 34.00 -4.07
CA ALA A 7 -21.17 33.82 -3.25
C ALA A 7 -21.48 32.97 -2.01
N GLY A 8 -21.05 31.70 -2.07
CA GLY A 8 -20.38 31.01 -0.96
C GLY A 8 -21.19 30.62 0.27
N ARG A 9 -22.24 29.80 0.14
CA ARG A 9 -22.71 28.94 1.25
C ARG A 9 -22.36 27.48 0.94
N GLY A 10 -21.56 26.86 1.82
CA GLY A 10 -21.61 25.42 2.06
C GLY A 10 -20.70 24.52 1.21
N GLN A 11 -19.39 24.74 1.22
CA GLN A 11 -18.41 23.76 0.76
C GLN A 11 -18.14 22.73 1.88
N GLN A 12 -19.14 21.95 2.27
CA GLN A 12 -19.00 20.84 3.23
C GLN A 12 -19.77 19.57 2.83
N SER A 13 -20.25 19.44 1.59
CA SER A 13 -20.93 18.22 1.13
C SER A 13 -20.09 17.28 0.25
N GLU A 14 -18.83 17.61 -0.04
CA GLU A 14 -18.03 16.86 -1.01
C GLU A 14 -17.12 15.78 -0.40
N ARG A 15 -17.04 15.65 0.92
CA ARG A 15 -16.26 14.57 1.58
C ARG A 15 -17.04 13.27 1.80
N THR A 16 -18.29 13.19 1.35
CA THR A 16 -19.17 12.03 1.61
C THR A 16 -19.44 11.17 0.37
N SER A 17 -18.89 11.52 -0.79
CA SER A 17 -19.20 10.86 -2.07
C SER A 17 -18.41 9.58 -2.35
N ASP A 18 -17.37 9.27 -1.57
CA ASP A 18 -16.47 8.14 -1.87
C ASP A 18 -16.71 6.88 -1.03
N LEU A 19 -17.84 6.84 -0.30
CA LEU A 19 -18.29 5.64 0.40
C LEU A 19 -19.12 4.76 -0.55
N ARG A 20 -18.50 4.28 -1.63
CA ARG A 20 -19.04 3.08 -2.30
C ARG A 20 -19.14 1.99 -1.22
N PRO A 21 -20.32 1.36 -1.01
CA PRO A 21 -20.41 0.21 -0.11
C PRO A 21 -19.47 -0.85 -0.68
N ARG A 22 -18.30 -0.98 -0.05
CA ARG A 22 -17.35 -2.00 -0.46
C ARG A 22 -17.98 -3.33 -0.06
N PRO A 23 -18.04 -4.33 -0.95
CA PRO A 23 -18.53 -5.63 -0.58
C PRO A 23 -17.75 -6.09 0.65
N PHE A 24 -18.48 -6.50 1.69
CA PHE A 24 -17.88 -7.08 2.88
C PHE A 24 -17.40 -8.50 2.55
N PRO A 25 -16.17 -8.89 2.94
CA PRO A 25 -15.13 -8.10 3.62
C PRO A 25 -14.25 -7.27 2.64
N PRO A 26 -13.73 -6.10 3.06
CA PRO A 26 -12.88 -5.27 2.21
C PRO A 26 -11.59 -6.01 1.85
N ARG A 27 -11.29 -6.07 0.54
CA ARG A 27 -10.13 -6.79 -0.04
C ARG A 27 -8.79 -6.53 0.66
N THR A 28 -8.62 -5.37 1.28
CA THR A 28 -7.40 -4.97 2.01
C THR A 28 -7.13 -5.87 3.23
N ARG A 29 -8.15 -6.27 3.98
CA ARG A 29 -8.02 -7.13 5.18
C ARG A 29 -7.60 -8.55 4.85
N SER A 30 -8.25 -9.15 3.85
CA SER A 30 -7.90 -10.50 3.38
C SER A 30 -6.50 -10.54 2.76
N ARG A 31 -6.07 -9.46 2.10
CA ARG A 31 -4.69 -9.35 1.60
C ARG A 31 -3.67 -9.27 2.73
N HIS A 32 -3.97 -8.51 3.78
CA HIS A 32 -3.05 -8.32 4.88
C HIS A 32 -2.88 -9.61 5.71
N SER A 33 -3.97 -10.29 6.06
CA SER A 33 -3.92 -11.60 6.76
C SER A 33 -3.12 -12.65 6.01
N LEU A 34 -3.30 -12.76 4.69
CA LEU A 34 -2.52 -13.70 3.87
C LEU A 34 -1.03 -13.33 3.80
N LYS A 35 -0.69 -12.04 3.83
CA LYS A 35 0.71 -11.58 3.89
C LYS A 35 1.36 -11.93 5.23
N THR A 36 0.62 -11.78 6.32
CA THR A 36 1.07 -12.20 7.66
C THR A 36 1.33 -13.71 7.69
N MET A 37 0.39 -14.52 7.18
CA MET A 37 0.60 -15.97 7.09
C MET A 37 1.80 -16.37 6.23
N LEU A 38 2.01 -15.69 5.10
CA LEU A 38 3.17 -15.95 4.24
C LEU A 38 4.49 -15.64 4.94
N SER A 39 4.48 -14.73 5.92
CA SER A 39 5.68 -14.41 6.71
C SER A 39 6.03 -15.53 7.70
N TRP A 40 5.04 -16.30 8.18
CA TRP A 40 5.24 -17.46 9.04
C TRP A 40 5.52 -18.75 8.26
N ALA A 41 4.68 -19.04 7.26
CA ALA A 41 4.73 -20.28 6.51
C ALA A 41 5.59 -20.12 5.25
N VAL A 42 6.88 -20.46 5.36
CA VAL A 42 7.81 -20.49 4.22
C VAL A 42 7.42 -21.59 3.21
N GLN A 43 6.93 -22.73 3.70
CA GLN A 43 6.52 -23.86 2.87
C GLN A 43 5.15 -23.66 2.22
N ARG A 44 5.06 -24.01 0.94
CA ARG A 44 3.89 -23.69 0.11
C ARG A 44 2.67 -24.56 0.39
N ASP A 45 2.85 -25.81 0.77
CA ASP A 45 1.75 -26.74 1.07
C ASP A 45 0.97 -26.28 2.30
N ILE A 46 1.69 -25.95 3.38
CA ILE A 46 1.13 -25.38 4.61
C ILE A 46 0.41 -24.07 4.31
N PHE A 47 1.02 -23.21 3.49
CA PHE A 47 0.43 -21.94 3.09
C PHE A 47 -0.91 -22.12 2.37
N TYR A 48 -1.05 -23.07 1.46
CA TYR A 48 -2.31 -23.26 0.75
C TYR A 48 -3.43 -23.79 1.65
N THR A 49 -3.13 -24.75 2.52
CA THR A 49 -4.11 -25.23 3.50
C THR A 49 -4.59 -24.10 4.41
N GLU A 50 -3.67 -23.27 4.90
CA GLU A 50 -4.03 -22.18 5.82
C GLU A 50 -4.72 -21.00 5.10
N ARG A 51 -4.31 -20.70 3.86
CA ARG A 51 -4.98 -19.71 2.99
C ARG A 51 -6.46 -20.06 2.84
N ASP A 52 -6.77 -21.33 2.57
CA ASP A 52 -8.15 -21.76 2.32
C ASP A 52 -8.98 -21.70 3.60
N ARG A 53 -8.40 -22.02 4.76
CA ARG A 53 -9.04 -21.82 6.08
C ARG A 53 -9.37 -20.34 6.32
N ILE A 54 -8.42 -19.44 6.07
CA ILE A 54 -8.63 -18.00 6.24
C ILE A 54 -9.72 -17.49 5.30
N ARG A 55 -9.73 -17.94 4.03
CA ARG A 55 -10.77 -17.56 3.07
C ARG A 55 -12.15 -18.05 3.51
N ALA A 56 -12.27 -19.30 3.96
CA ALA A 56 -13.52 -19.83 4.48
C ALA A 56 -14.04 -19.02 5.69
N GLN A 57 -13.16 -18.57 6.59
CA GLN A 57 -13.54 -17.69 7.71
C GLN A 57 -14.07 -16.34 7.23
N PHE A 58 -13.48 -15.75 6.19
CA PHE A 58 -13.98 -14.50 5.61
C PHE A 58 -15.31 -14.69 4.88
N GLU A 59 -15.48 -15.79 4.15
CA GLU A 59 -16.72 -16.14 3.46
C GLU A 59 -17.88 -16.40 4.43
N ALA A 60 -17.62 -17.07 5.55
CA ALA A 60 -18.63 -17.30 6.60
C ALA A 60 -19.19 -15.98 7.16
N ASN A 61 -18.39 -14.92 7.19
CA ASN A 61 -18.82 -13.60 7.65
C ASN A 61 -19.45 -12.73 6.54
N ALA A 62 -19.36 -13.14 5.26
CA ALA A 62 -19.77 -12.33 4.11
C ALA A 62 -21.25 -11.90 4.14
N GLY A 63 -22.12 -12.71 4.76
CA GLY A 63 -23.57 -12.47 4.85
C GLY A 63 -24.02 -11.54 5.98
N LEU A 64 -23.10 -10.97 6.78
CA LEU A 64 -23.45 -10.08 7.88
C LEU A 64 -23.92 -8.72 7.35
N ASN A 65 -25.17 -8.36 7.63
CA ASN A 65 -25.78 -7.09 7.18
C ASN A 65 -25.90 -6.04 8.31
N GLN A 66 -25.84 -6.47 9.57
CA GLN A 66 -26.01 -5.58 10.73
C GLN A 66 -24.69 -4.85 11.05
N PRO A 67 -24.67 -3.50 11.09
CA PRO A 67 -23.43 -2.72 11.26
C PRO A 67 -22.72 -3.00 12.58
N GLY A 68 -23.46 -3.26 13.67
CA GLY A 68 -22.87 -3.61 14.97
C GLY A 68 -22.18 -4.97 14.97
N GLN A 69 -22.71 -5.94 14.22
CA GLN A 69 -22.08 -7.26 14.08
C GLN A 69 -20.83 -7.19 13.19
N ILE A 70 -20.87 -6.38 12.12
CA ILE A 70 -19.73 -6.12 11.25
C ILE A 70 -18.57 -5.49 12.05
N ALA A 71 -18.85 -4.47 12.86
CA ALA A 71 -17.83 -3.83 13.69
C ALA A 71 -17.17 -4.82 14.66
N LYS A 72 -17.96 -5.68 15.33
CA LYS A 72 -17.44 -6.74 16.21
C LYS A 72 -16.58 -7.75 15.46
N ALA A 73 -17.02 -8.20 14.28
CA ALA A 73 -16.25 -9.14 13.45
C ALA A 73 -14.92 -8.54 12.98
N ILE A 74 -14.92 -7.24 12.63
CA ILE A 74 -13.70 -6.52 12.25
C ILE A 74 -12.75 -6.43 13.45
N ALA A 75 -13.23 -6.03 14.62
CA ALA A 75 -12.41 -5.92 15.83
C ALA A 75 -11.81 -7.28 16.25
N ALA A 76 -12.60 -8.36 16.18
CA ALA A 76 -12.11 -9.71 16.43
C ALA A 76 -11.05 -10.15 15.41
N GLY A 77 -11.24 -9.78 14.13
CA GLY A 77 -10.25 -10.03 13.07
C GLY A 77 -8.95 -9.26 13.28
N GLU A 78 -9.02 -8.01 13.75
CA GLU A 78 -7.85 -7.21 14.11
C GLU A 78 -7.08 -7.75 15.31
N ALA A 79 -7.80 -8.17 16.35
CA ALA A 79 -7.18 -8.77 17.53
C ALA A 79 -6.37 -10.02 17.15
N LYS A 80 -6.98 -10.93 16.37
CA LYS A 80 -6.26 -12.11 15.85
C LYS A 80 -5.07 -11.71 15.00
N LEU A 81 -5.24 -10.76 14.09
CA LEU A 81 -4.15 -10.33 13.22
C LEU A 81 -2.97 -9.75 14.00
N ALA A 82 -3.23 -9.02 15.08
CA ALA A 82 -2.20 -8.48 15.97
C ALA A 82 -1.49 -9.58 16.75
N GLU A 83 -2.23 -10.58 17.25
CA GLU A 83 -1.69 -11.76 17.94
C GLU A 83 -0.72 -12.55 17.05
N TYR A 84 -1.09 -12.77 15.79
CA TYR A 84 -0.27 -13.51 14.82
C TYR A 84 0.69 -12.61 14.03
N SER A 85 0.94 -11.38 14.48
CA SER A 85 1.87 -10.48 13.78
C SER A 85 3.30 -11.00 13.90
N HIS A 86 3.97 -11.24 12.76
CA HIS A 86 5.37 -11.67 12.75
C HIS A 86 6.28 -10.49 13.17
N PRO A 87 7.31 -10.71 14.01
CA PRO A 87 8.21 -9.64 14.47
C PRO A 87 9.03 -9.01 13.34
N ASP A 88 9.38 -9.78 12.31
CA ASP A 88 10.09 -9.32 11.11
C ASP A 88 9.33 -9.71 9.82
N PRO A 89 8.34 -8.93 9.38
CA PRO A 89 7.49 -9.31 8.25
C PRO A 89 8.24 -9.23 6.92
N TYR A 90 7.95 -10.17 6.01
CA TYR A 90 8.58 -10.18 4.69
C TYR A 90 8.26 -8.90 3.90
N THR A 91 9.33 -8.21 3.50
CA THR A 91 9.28 -6.97 2.71
C THR A 91 10.04 -7.19 1.41
N VAL A 92 9.43 -6.77 0.29
CA VAL A 92 10.03 -6.88 -1.03
C VAL A 92 11.33 -6.08 -1.05
N PRO A 93 12.45 -6.62 -1.57
CA PRO A 93 13.76 -5.96 -1.45
C PRO A 93 13.81 -4.52 -1.96
N THR A 94 13.06 -4.19 -3.01
CA THR A 94 13.03 -2.85 -3.62
C THR A 94 12.01 -1.91 -2.99
N ALA A 95 11.07 -2.42 -2.19
CA ALA A 95 10.10 -1.60 -1.49
C ALA A 95 10.77 -0.82 -0.36
N TYR A 96 10.08 0.21 0.14
CA TYR A 96 10.54 0.95 1.32
C TYR A 96 10.81 0.00 2.49
N GLY A 97 11.97 0.14 3.14
CA GLY A 97 12.43 -0.75 4.21
C GLY A 97 12.99 -2.09 3.74
N GLY A 98 13.03 -2.36 2.43
CA GLY A 98 13.65 -3.54 1.85
C GLY A 98 15.18 -3.41 1.72
N SER A 99 15.87 -4.55 1.64
CA SER A 99 17.35 -4.58 1.60
C SER A 99 17.98 -3.93 0.36
N LYS A 100 17.22 -3.74 -0.73
CA LYS A 100 17.64 -3.09 -1.97
C LYS A 100 17.00 -1.71 -2.18
N TYR A 101 16.30 -1.18 -1.18
CA TYR A 101 15.73 0.15 -1.24
C TYR A 101 16.83 1.21 -1.42
N ALA A 102 16.62 2.14 -2.36
CA ALA A 102 17.52 3.26 -2.65
C ALA A 102 19.00 2.90 -2.89
N ARG A 103 19.31 1.66 -3.32
CA ARG A 103 20.69 1.26 -3.66
C ARG A 103 21.26 1.99 -4.88
N ASN A 104 20.40 2.31 -5.86
CA ASN A 104 20.77 3.02 -7.08
C ASN A 104 19.70 4.07 -7.40
N PRO A 105 19.66 5.20 -6.67
CA PRO A 105 18.77 6.29 -7.02
C PRO A 105 19.16 6.84 -8.41
N PRO A 106 18.20 7.34 -9.21
CA PRO A 106 18.54 8.06 -10.42
C PRO A 106 19.42 9.27 -10.06
N VAL A 107 20.39 9.60 -10.92
CA VAL A 107 21.25 10.76 -10.74
C VAL A 107 20.35 12.01 -10.58
N PRO A 108 20.61 12.89 -9.60
CA PRO A 108 19.86 14.13 -9.46
C PRO A 108 19.92 14.93 -10.77
N GLY A 109 18.79 15.46 -11.23
CA GLY A 109 18.71 16.17 -12.52
C GLY A 109 19.57 17.44 -12.62
N GLU A 110 20.11 17.92 -11.50
CA GLU A 110 21.07 19.04 -11.45
C GLU A 110 22.50 18.61 -11.84
N MET A 111 22.78 17.30 -11.90
CA MET A 111 24.07 16.74 -12.24
C MET A 111 24.01 16.07 -13.61
N GLU A 112 24.66 16.66 -14.61
CA GLU A 112 24.86 16.04 -15.91
C GLU A 112 26.11 15.16 -15.88
N VAL A 113 25.95 13.88 -16.17
CA VAL A 113 27.10 12.99 -16.41
C VAL A 113 27.56 13.23 -17.84
N VAL A 114 28.55 14.12 -18.01
CA VAL A 114 29.19 14.41 -19.29
C VAL A 114 30.15 13.25 -19.61
N ASN A 115 29.72 12.30 -20.44
CA ASN A 115 30.56 11.20 -20.91
C ASN A 115 31.38 11.61 -22.14
N ASP A 116 32.20 12.66 -22.00
CA ASP A 116 33.07 13.11 -23.08
C ASP A 116 34.50 12.63 -22.84
N PHE A 117 34.80 11.42 -23.33
CA PHE A 117 36.06 10.69 -23.13
C PHE A 117 37.29 11.46 -23.67
N GLY A 118 37.72 12.52 -22.97
CA GLY A 118 38.89 13.33 -23.30
C GLY A 118 38.65 14.45 -24.33
N ARG A 119 37.40 14.85 -24.62
CA ARG A 119 37.11 16.03 -25.49
C ARG A 119 36.42 17.18 -24.76
N GLU A 120 36.49 17.17 -23.44
CA GLU A 120 35.99 18.26 -22.60
C GLU A 120 36.69 19.59 -22.94
N SER A 121 35.90 20.64 -23.16
CA SER A 121 36.38 21.95 -23.62
C SER A 121 37.28 22.70 -22.62
N TYR A 122 37.33 22.25 -21.36
CA TYR A 122 38.20 22.83 -20.31
C TYR A 122 39.62 22.25 -20.27
N VAL A 123 39.91 21.21 -21.08
CA VAL A 123 41.26 20.64 -21.24
C VAL A 123 41.80 21.02 -22.62
N VAL A 124 42.05 22.31 -22.85
CA VAL A 124 42.86 22.75 -23.99
C VAL A 124 44.31 22.88 -23.50
N PRO A 125 45.24 21.99 -23.90
CA PRO A 125 46.64 22.16 -23.53
C PRO A 125 47.19 23.38 -24.25
N GLY A 126 47.57 24.42 -23.51
CA GLY A 126 48.38 25.53 -24.04
C GLY A 126 47.72 26.92 -24.12
N LYS A 127 46.82 27.29 -23.21
CA LYS A 127 46.51 28.72 -22.97
C LYS A 127 46.66 29.08 -21.49
N TYR A 128 47.75 29.80 -21.19
CA TYR A 128 47.93 30.65 -20.02
C TYR A 128 47.78 32.11 -20.45
#